data_AF-A0A5R9E1W8-F1
#
_entry.id   AF-A0A5R9E1W8-F1
#
_cell.length_a   1.000
_cell.length_b   1.000
_cell.length_c   1.000
_cell.angle_alpha   90.00
_cell.angle_beta   90.00
_cell.angle_gamma   90.00
#
_symmetry.space_group_name_H-M   'P 1'
#
loop_
_entity.id
_entity.type
_entity.pdbx_description
1 polymer ?
#
loop_
_entity_poly.entity_id
_entity_poly.type
_entity_poly.pdbx_seq_one_letter_code
_entity_poly.pdbx_strand_id
1 'polypeptide(L)'
;MSISALAILGVAAVMILALAMARPVRRAHPGRFRHRLVTPRLKPMSRSEAEQYLAQWAVISGQFVESPGGATIRAHELLETVATARGLPTASHELRTRALGTLFPGHAEAAGRLRAASGQAAAGKADAESLRQAMLAGRALLTELLAAAPRVPDIASVPQRGVPAGRVPPQRSATLHP
;
A
#
# COMPACT_ATOMS: atom_id res chain seq x y z
N MET A 1 56.39 6.09 -13.57
CA MET A 1 56.11 7.13 -12.54
C MET A 1 55.26 8.20 -13.22
N SER A 2 54.15 8.54 -12.57
CA SER A 2 52.93 9.06 -13.16
C SER A 2 52.98 10.56 -13.44
N ILE A 3 52.53 10.95 -14.64
CA ILE A 3 52.31 12.33 -15.05
C ILE A 3 50.81 12.58 -15.01
N SER A 4 50.33 13.34 -14.03
CA SER A 4 49.25 14.33 -14.22
C SER A 4 49.10 15.18 -12.95
N ALA A 5 50.00 16.16 -12.84
CA ALA A 5 49.72 17.39 -12.13
C ALA A 5 48.98 18.32 -13.11
N LEU A 6 47.76 18.72 -12.79
CA LEU A 6 47.18 20.07 -12.91
C LEU A 6 45.65 20.00 -13.02
N ALA A 7 44.97 20.38 -11.95
CA ALA A 7 43.85 21.33 -11.96
C ALA A 7 43.29 21.44 -10.52
N ILE A 8 44.02 22.16 -9.68
CA ILE A 8 43.47 22.76 -8.46
C ILE A 8 42.66 23.97 -8.93
N LEU A 9 41.32 23.95 -8.84
CA LEU A 9 40.49 25.14 -8.65
C LEU A 9 39.01 24.73 -8.67
N GLY A 10 38.34 24.71 -7.51
CA GLY A 10 36.90 24.47 -7.51
C GLY A 10 36.16 24.53 -6.18
N VAL A 11 36.74 24.18 -5.03
CA VAL A 11 35.96 24.15 -3.76
C VAL A 11 36.68 24.81 -2.57
N ALA A 12 37.74 25.58 -2.83
CA ALA A 12 38.25 26.54 -1.86
C ALA A 12 37.34 27.79 -1.70
N ALA A 13 36.28 27.91 -2.53
CA ALA A 13 35.43 29.11 -2.59
C ALA A 13 34.15 29.06 -1.72
N VAL A 14 33.81 27.93 -1.07
CA VAL A 14 32.64 27.88 -0.16
C VAL A 14 33.04 27.64 1.30
N MET A 15 34.24 27.13 1.55
CA MET A 15 34.86 27.04 2.88
C MET A 15 35.13 28.40 3.55
N ILE A 16 34.96 29.51 2.82
CA ILE A 16 35.26 30.88 3.31
C ILE A 16 34.00 31.63 3.78
N LEU A 17 32.79 31.12 3.53
CA LEU A 17 31.59 31.66 4.20
C LEU A 17 31.36 31.00 5.57
N ALA A 18 32.46 30.69 6.24
CA ALA A 18 32.53 30.13 7.58
C ALA A 18 33.35 31.06 8.48
N LEU A 19 32.95 32.33 8.65
CA LEU A 19 33.19 33.10 9.87
C LEU A 19 32.52 34.49 9.81
N ALA A 20 31.19 34.54 9.94
CA ALA A 20 30.50 35.76 10.35
C ALA A 20 29.92 35.55 11.75
N MET A 21 30.80 35.75 12.72
CA MET A 21 30.57 36.14 14.11
C MET A 21 29.13 36.16 14.68
N ALA A 22 28.99 35.37 15.75
CA ALA A 22 28.45 35.76 17.05
C ALA A 22 26.93 36.00 17.22
N ARG A 23 26.24 35.00 17.82
CA ARG A 23 25.44 35.18 19.05
C ARG A 23 25.49 33.89 19.88
N PRO A 24 25.72 33.96 21.21
CA PRO A 24 25.74 32.77 22.05
C PRO A 24 24.29 32.33 22.27
N VAL A 25 23.81 31.35 21.51
CA VAL A 25 22.52 30.72 21.82
C VAL A 25 22.78 29.64 22.86
N ARG A 26 22.36 29.97 24.08
CA ARG A 26 22.14 29.06 25.19
C ARG A 26 21.53 27.75 24.69
N ARG A 27 22.05 26.64 25.23
CA ARG A 27 21.57 25.26 25.05
C ARG A 27 20.05 25.20 24.86
N ALA A 28 19.62 24.73 23.69
CA ALA A 28 18.39 23.99 23.56
C ALA A 28 18.78 22.53 23.33
N HIS A 29 18.33 21.64 24.22
CA HIS A 29 18.28 20.21 23.92
C HIS A 29 17.68 20.06 22.51
N PRO A 30 18.30 19.34 21.55
CA PRO A 30 17.57 18.95 20.36
C PRO A 30 16.43 18.08 20.85
N GLY A 31 15.25 18.70 20.94
CA GLY A 31 14.02 18.01 21.25
C GLY A 31 13.95 16.85 20.29
N ARG A 32 13.86 15.64 20.85
CA ARG A 32 13.43 14.47 20.09
C ARG A 32 12.24 14.94 19.28
N PHE A 33 12.39 15.06 17.96
CA PHE A 33 11.25 15.09 17.05
C PHE A 33 10.63 13.70 17.14
N ARG A 34 9.97 13.46 18.27
CA ARG A 34 8.72 12.73 18.29
C ARG A 34 7.83 13.58 17.39
N HIS A 35 7.97 13.40 16.07
CA HIS A 35 6.80 13.37 15.23
C HIS A 35 5.90 12.42 15.98
N ARG A 36 4.99 12.98 16.77
CA ARG A 36 3.85 12.28 17.29
C ARG A 36 3.16 11.88 15.99
N LEU A 37 3.54 10.71 15.47
CA LEU A 37 2.90 10.13 14.31
C LEU A 37 1.47 10.01 14.79
N VAL A 38 0.64 10.94 14.34
CA VAL A 38 -0.80 10.73 14.37
C VAL A 38 -0.95 9.39 13.69
N THR A 39 -1.39 8.37 14.42
CA THR A 39 -1.51 7.01 13.87
C THR A 39 -2.29 7.14 12.57
N PRO A 40 -1.68 6.85 11.41
CA PRO A 40 -2.28 7.17 10.13
C PRO A 40 -3.60 6.41 10.02
N ARG A 41 -4.73 7.13 9.94
CA ARG A 41 -6.03 6.49 9.80
C ARG A 41 -6.22 6.08 8.35
N LEU A 42 -6.47 4.79 8.12
CA LEU A 42 -6.76 4.29 6.80
C LEU A 42 -8.15 4.76 6.34
N LYS A 43 -8.23 5.26 5.11
CA LYS A 43 -9.51 5.56 4.47
C LYS A 43 -10.26 4.25 4.25
N PRO A 44 -11.56 4.15 4.61
CA PRO A 44 -12.34 2.93 4.42
C PRO A 44 -12.44 2.56 2.93
N MET A 45 -12.53 1.27 2.66
CA MET A 45 -12.60 0.66 1.33
C MET A 45 -13.89 -0.17 1.23
N SER A 46 -14.51 -0.24 0.04
CA SER A 46 -15.68 -1.11 -0.15
C SER A 46 -15.25 -2.57 -0.24
N ARG A 47 -16.18 -3.50 0.00
CA ARG A 47 -15.91 -4.94 -0.17
C ARG A 47 -15.60 -5.29 -1.63
N SER A 48 -16.34 -4.72 -2.58
CA SER A 48 -16.14 -4.93 -4.02
C SER A 48 -14.77 -4.46 -4.48
N GLU A 49 -14.31 -3.30 -3.99
CA GLU A 49 -12.96 -2.78 -4.27
C GLU A 49 -11.87 -3.68 -3.68
N ALA A 50 -12.06 -4.16 -2.44
CA ALA A 50 -11.12 -5.11 -1.83
C ALA A 50 -11.03 -6.43 -2.60
N GLU A 51 -12.17 -6.99 -3.04
CA GLU A 51 -12.22 -8.21 -3.85
C GLU A 51 -11.52 -8.03 -5.21
N GLN A 52 -11.65 -6.86 -5.84
CA GLN A 52 -10.93 -6.55 -7.09
C GLN A 52 -9.41 -6.55 -6.89
N TYR A 53 -8.90 -5.97 -5.80
CA TYR A 53 -7.47 -5.99 -5.51
C TYR A 53 -6.94 -7.38 -5.18
N LEU A 54 -7.73 -8.21 -4.49
CA LEU A 54 -7.40 -9.62 -4.26
C LEU A 54 -7.32 -10.42 -5.57
N ALA A 55 -8.27 -10.19 -6.49
CA ALA A 55 -8.26 -10.83 -7.80
C ALA A 55 -7.04 -10.41 -8.62
N GLN A 56 -6.69 -9.12 -8.62
CA GLN A 56 -5.47 -8.62 -9.28
C GLN A 56 -4.21 -9.25 -8.71
N TRP A 57 -4.12 -9.37 -7.38
CA TRP A 57 -2.99 -10.05 -6.74
C TRP A 57 -2.87 -11.51 -7.17
N ALA A 58 -4.00 -12.22 -7.27
CA ALA A 58 -4.01 -13.62 -7.70
C ALA A 58 -3.50 -13.77 -9.15
N VAL A 59 -3.93 -12.89 -10.05
CA VAL A 59 -3.43 -12.85 -11.44
C VAL A 59 -1.92 -12.60 -11.47
N ILE A 60 -1.43 -11.60 -10.74
CA ILE A 60 0.01 -11.29 -10.66
C ILE A 60 0.80 -12.47 -10.10
N SER A 61 0.30 -13.12 -9.05
CA SER A 61 0.96 -14.28 -8.44
C SER A 61 1.03 -15.47 -9.40
N GLY A 62 0.00 -15.67 -10.23
CA GLY A 62 -0.01 -16.71 -11.26
C GLY A 62 1.12 -16.54 -12.27
N GLN A 63 1.49 -15.30 -12.61
CA GLN A 63 2.58 -14.97 -13.55
C GLN A 63 3.98 -15.18 -12.96
N PHE A 64 4.08 -15.50 -11.67
CA PHE A 64 5.38 -15.67 -11.02
C PHE A 64 6.15 -16.87 -11.58
N VAL A 65 5.45 -17.90 -12.07
CA VAL A 65 6.08 -19.11 -12.61
C VAL A 65 6.86 -18.78 -13.88
N GLU A 66 6.28 -17.99 -14.77
CA GLU A 66 6.88 -17.59 -16.04
C GLU A 66 7.81 -16.38 -15.89
N SER A 67 7.48 -15.44 -15.00
CA SER A 67 8.23 -14.21 -14.81
C SER A 67 8.29 -13.80 -13.32
N PRO A 68 9.20 -14.40 -12.53
CA PRO A 68 9.34 -14.08 -11.11
C PRO A 68 9.59 -12.58 -10.85
N GLY A 69 10.50 -11.99 -11.64
CA GLY A 69 10.85 -10.58 -11.53
C GLY A 69 9.70 -9.65 -11.92
N GLY A 70 9.04 -9.93 -13.06
CA GLY A 70 7.91 -9.13 -13.53
C GLY A 70 6.72 -9.18 -12.57
N ALA A 71 6.38 -10.36 -12.06
CA ALA A 71 5.34 -10.54 -11.06
C ALA A 71 5.65 -9.76 -9.76
N THR A 72 6.90 -9.81 -9.29
CA THR A 72 7.30 -9.10 -8.06
C THR A 72 7.21 -7.57 -8.21
N ILE A 73 7.61 -7.03 -9.37
CA ILE A 73 7.48 -5.60 -9.66
C ILE A 73 6.01 -5.18 -9.65
N ARG A 74 5.15 -5.92 -10.36
CA ARG A 74 3.70 -5.60 -10.42
C ARG A 74 3.00 -5.77 -9.08
N ALA A 75 3.43 -6.72 -8.25
CA ALA A 75 2.93 -6.87 -6.89
C ALA A 75 3.30 -5.67 -6.01
N HIS A 76 4.53 -5.14 -6.15
CA HIS A 76 4.93 -3.91 -5.46
C HIS A 76 4.07 -2.72 -5.90
N GLU A 77 3.87 -2.53 -7.20
CA GLU A 77 3.01 -1.46 -7.76
C GLU A 77 1.56 -1.56 -7.29
N LEU A 78 1.01 -2.78 -7.22
CA LEU A 78 -0.33 -3.02 -6.69
C LEU A 78 -0.41 -2.61 -5.20
N LEU A 79 0.58 -3.00 -4.38
CA LEU A 79 0.61 -2.62 -2.97
C LEU A 79 0.69 -1.09 -2.80
N GLU A 80 1.46 -0.39 -3.63
CA GLU A 80 1.55 1.08 -3.61
C GLU A 80 0.23 1.74 -4.02
N THR A 81 -0.48 1.15 -4.97
CA THR A 81 -1.81 1.59 -5.41
C THR A 81 -2.82 1.43 -4.28
N VAL A 82 -2.89 0.26 -3.63
CA VAL A 82 -3.79 0.02 -2.49
C VAL A 82 -3.43 0.94 -1.31
N ALA A 83 -2.14 1.10 -1.00
CA ALA A 83 -1.70 2.02 0.05
C ALA A 83 -2.18 3.46 -0.21
N THR A 84 -2.10 3.92 -1.46
CA THR A 84 -2.57 5.24 -1.88
C THR A 84 -4.09 5.36 -1.78
N ALA A 85 -4.84 4.35 -2.24
CA ALA A 85 -6.30 4.30 -2.12
C ALA A 85 -6.77 4.38 -0.65
N ARG A 86 -5.97 3.79 0.25
CA ARG A 86 -6.18 3.81 1.71
C ARG A 86 -5.70 5.12 2.37
N GLY A 87 -5.25 6.10 1.59
CA GLY A 87 -4.88 7.43 2.06
C GLY A 87 -3.48 7.53 2.66
N LEU A 88 -2.61 6.54 2.40
CA LEU A 88 -1.22 6.62 2.85
C LEU A 88 -0.41 7.60 1.99
N PRO A 89 0.63 8.25 2.57
CA PRO A 89 1.40 9.28 1.87
C PRO A 89 2.03 8.78 0.57
N THR A 90 1.96 9.60 -0.49
CA THR A 90 2.58 9.32 -1.79
C THR A 90 3.93 10.00 -1.99
N ALA A 91 4.20 11.07 -1.24
CA ALA A 91 5.38 11.91 -1.42
C ALA A 91 6.71 11.24 -1.02
N SER A 92 6.68 10.19 -0.20
CA SER A 92 7.88 9.45 0.20
C SER A 92 7.57 7.99 0.50
N HIS A 93 8.33 7.11 -0.14
CA HIS A 93 8.24 5.68 0.13
C HIS A 93 8.65 5.35 1.58
N GLU A 94 9.65 6.05 2.15
CA GLU A 94 10.07 5.83 3.53
C GLU A 94 8.95 6.17 4.53
N LEU A 95 8.25 7.29 4.30
CA LEU A 95 7.10 7.67 5.12
C LEU A 95 5.98 6.64 5.02
N ARG A 96 5.72 6.13 3.80
CA ARG A 96 4.71 5.08 3.58
C ARG A 96 5.09 3.78 4.28
N THR A 97 6.32 3.31 4.13
CA THR A 97 6.79 2.07 4.78
C THR A 97 6.73 2.18 6.29
N ARG A 98 7.12 3.34 6.85
CA ARG A 98 6.97 3.60 8.28
C ARG A 98 5.52 3.61 8.73
N ALA A 99 4.61 4.20 7.94
CA ALA A 99 3.18 4.21 8.22
C ALA A 99 2.60 2.79 8.21
N LEU A 100 2.93 1.99 7.19
CA LEU A 100 2.53 0.58 7.09
C LEU A 100 3.05 -0.24 8.27
N GLY A 101 4.31 -0.09 8.66
CA GLY A 101 4.86 -0.81 9.81
C GLY A 101 4.28 -0.36 11.15
N THR A 102 3.85 0.89 11.27
CA THR A 102 3.13 1.37 12.45
C THR A 102 1.72 0.78 12.53
N LEU A 103 1.04 0.63 11.40
CA LEU A 103 -0.34 0.11 11.33
C LEU A 103 -0.42 -1.41 11.42
N PHE A 104 0.57 -2.10 10.87
CA PHE A 104 0.61 -3.55 10.76
C PHE A 104 1.93 -4.08 11.35
N PRO A 105 2.10 -4.04 12.68
CA PRO A 105 3.37 -4.40 13.32
C PRO A 105 3.81 -5.85 13.04
N GLY A 106 2.86 -6.78 12.85
CA GLY A 106 3.17 -8.16 12.45
C GLY A 106 3.74 -8.31 11.03
N HIS A 107 3.63 -7.25 10.21
CA HIS A 107 4.08 -7.21 8.82
C HIS A 107 4.95 -5.98 8.54
N ALA A 108 5.63 -5.43 9.56
CA ALA A 108 6.30 -4.14 9.47
C ALA A 108 7.38 -4.07 8.36
N GLU A 109 8.07 -5.18 8.14
CA GLU A 109 9.12 -5.29 7.12
C GLU A 109 8.58 -5.66 5.72
N ALA A 110 7.31 -6.04 5.60
CA ALA A 110 6.79 -6.62 4.36
C ALA A 110 6.83 -5.64 3.18
N ALA A 111 6.46 -4.37 3.41
CA ALA A 111 6.51 -3.33 2.38
C ALA A 111 7.95 -3.05 1.91
N GLY A 112 8.89 -2.96 2.86
CA GLY A 112 10.30 -2.73 2.56
C GLY A 112 10.94 -3.90 1.81
N ARG A 113 10.65 -5.14 2.23
CA ARG A 113 11.11 -6.37 1.56
C ARG A 113 10.58 -6.46 0.13
N LEU A 114 9.29 -6.21 -0.07
CA LEU A 114 8.69 -6.26 -1.40
C LEU A 114 9.29 -5.20 -2.33
N ARG A 115 9.52 -3.98 -1.84
CA ARG A 115 10.20 -2.94 -2.63
C ARG A 115 11.64 -3.31 -2.96
N ALA A 116 12.41 -3.77 -1.98
CA ALA A 116 13.81 -4.14 -2.20
C ALA A 116 13.91 -5.24 -3.26
N ALA A 117 13.07 -6.27 -3.16
CA ALA A 117 12.95 -7.34 -4.14
C ALA A 117 12.54 -6.82 -5.52
N SER A 118 11.56 -5.91 -5.61
CA SER A 118 11.18 -5.24 -6.86
C SER A 118 12.34 -4.46 -7.49
N GLY A 119 13.13 -3.74 -6.70
CA GLY A 119 14.30 -3.01 -7.18
C GLY A 119 15.41 -3.94 -7.67
N GLN A 120 15.65 -5.05 -6.97
CA GLN A 120 16.61 -6.07 -7.40
C GLN A 120 16.14 -6.81 -8.65
N ALA A 121 14.84 -7.11 -8.77
CA ALA A 121 14.24 -7.69 -9.96
C ALA A 121 14.41 -6.78 -11.18
N ALA A 122 14.12 -5.49 -11.04
CA ALA A 122 14.31 -4.50 -12.10
C ALA A 122 15.78 -4.37 -12.54
N ALA A 123 16.71 -4.60 -11.61
CA ALA A 123 18.15 -4.62 -11.89
C ALA A 123 18.67 -5.97 -12.42
N GLY A 124 17.83 -7.02 -12.51
CA GLY A 124 18.23 -8.37 -12.91
C GLY A 124 19.14 -9.08 -11.89
N LYS A 125 19.07 -8.69 -10.61
CA LYS A 125 20.00 -9.14 -9.54
C LYS A 125 19.33 -9.97 -8.44
N ALA A 126 18.05 -10.28 -8.56
CA ALA A 126 17.32 -11.03 -7.54
C ALA A 126 17.30 -12.53 -7.83
N ASP A 127 17.49 -13.35 -6.79
CA ASP A 127 17.23 -14.78 -6.87
C ASP A 127 15.72 -15.06 -6.70
N ALA A 128 15.25 -16.14 -7.34
CA ALA A 128 13.82 -16.47 -7.36
C ALA A 128 13.23 -16.76 -5.97
N GLU A 129 14.03 -17.29 -5.04
CA GLU A 129 13.56 -17.61 -3.69
C GLU A 129 13.34 -16.32 -2.87
N SER A 130 14.27 -15.37 -2.94
CA SER A 130 14.10 -14.04 -2.34
C SER A 130 12.87 -13.32 -2.89
N LEU A 131 12.63 -13.40 -4.20
CA LEU A 131 11.42 -12.86 -4.83
C LEU A 131 10.15 -13.55 -4.28
N ARG A 132 10.17 -14.88 -4.14
CA ARG A 132 9.06 -15.65 -3.60
C ARG A 132 8.75 -15.26 -2.15
N GLN A 133 9.77 -15.12 -1.31
CA GLN A 133 9.60 -14.70 0.09
C GLN A 133 9.05 -13.27 0.19
N ALA A 134 9.52 -12.36 -0.67
CA ALA A 134 9.01 -11.00 -0.74
C ALA A 134 7.54 -10.96 -1.18
N MET A 135 7.16 -11.77 -2.18
CA MET A 135 5.77 -11.96 -2.61
C MET A 135 4.88 -12.45 -1.47
N LEU A 136 5.31 -13.46 -0.70
CA LEU A 136 4.53 -13.97 0.43
C LEU A 136 4.33 -12.92 1.53
N ALA A 137 5.39 -12.20 1.90
CA ALA A 137 5.30 -11.10 2.87
C ALA A 137 4.36 -10.00 2.37
N GLY A 138 4.46 -9.64 1.08
CA GLY A 138 3.59 -8.68 0.42
C GLY A 138 2.12 -9.09 0.43
N ARG A 139 1.81 -10.36 0.15
CA ARG A 139 0.43 -10.90 0.19
C ARG A 139 -0.19 -10.73 1.56
N ALA A 140 0.57 -11.07 2.60
CA ALA A 140 0.10 -10.98 3.98
C ALA A 140 -0.24 -9.52 4.33
N LEU A 141 0.67 -8.59 4.04
CA LEU A 141 0.42 -7.16 4.25
C LEU A 141 -0.76 -6.63 3.43
N LEU A 142 -0.88 -7.01 2.16
CA LEU A 142 -2.02 -6.62 1.32
C LEU A 142 -3.34 -7.08 1.96
N THR A 143 -3.39 -8.32 2.46
CA THR A 143 -4.60 -8.87 3.09
C THR A 143 -5.03 -8.03 4.29
N GLU A 144 -4.08 -7.68 5.16
CA GLU A 144 -4.35 -6.81 6.32
C GLU A 144 -4.81 -5.41 5.89
N LEU A 145 -4.18 -4.85 4.86
CA LEU A 145 -4.51 -3.53 4.34
C LEU A 145 -5.94 -3.46 3.78
N LEU A 146 -6.41 -4.55 3.18
CA LEU A 146 -7.76 -4.71 2.63
C LEU A 146 -8.80 -5.09 3.69
N ALA A 147 -8.43 -5.85 4.72
CA ALA A 147 -9.31 -6.26 5.81
C ALA A 147 -9.61 -5.14 6.82
N ALA A 148 -8.74 -4.11 6.88
CA ALA A 148 -8.90 -3.00 7.81
C ALA A 148 -10.22 -2.24 7.58
N ALA A 149 -11.14 -2.37 8.57
CA ALA A 149 -12.48 -1.81 8.69
C ALA A 149 -13.09 -1.24 7.37
N PRO A 150 -13.96 -2.01 6.69
CA PRO A 150 -14.64 -1.55 5.50
C PRO A 150 -15.62 -0.41 5.80
N ARG A 151 -15.95 0.40 4.78
CA ARG A 151 -17.26 1.05 4.76
C ARG A 151 -18.29 -0.07 4.54
N VAL A 152 -19.21 -0.28 5.47
CA VAL A 152 -20.40 -1.11 5.25
C VAL A 152 -21.41 -0.28 4.43
N PRO A 153 -22.15 -0.82 3.43
CA PRO A 153 -21.85 -1.78 2.37
C PRO A 153 -22.03 -1.18 0.94
N ASP A 154 -21.69 -1.94 -0.10
CA ASP A 154 -22.06 -1.67 -1.49
C ASP A 154 -23.54 -2.04 -1.70
N ILE A 155 -24.43 -1.03 -1.69
CA ILE A 155 -25.85 -1.19 -2.00
C ILE A 155 -26.06 -1.14 -3.51
N ALA A 156 -25.72 -2.23 -4.20
CA ALA A 156 -26.26 -2.59 -5.52
C ALA A 156 -26.00 -4.10 -5.75
N SER A 157 -26.97 -5.00 -5.60
CA SER A 157 -28.15 -5.08 -6.47
C SER A 157 -29.30 -5.72 -5.70
N VAL A 158 -30.43 -5.02 -5.61
CA VAL A 158 -31.71 -5.68 -5.31
C VAL A 158 -32.06 -6.48 -6.57
N PRO A 159 -32.02 -7.82 -6.58
CA PRO A 159 -32.73 -8.53 -7.63
C PRO A 159 -34.19 -8.14 -7.46
N GLN A 160 -34.81 -7.59 -8.51
CA GLN A 160 -36.26 -7.44 -8.57
C GLN A 160 -36.87 -8.83 -8.41
N ARG A 161 -37.16 -9.22 -7.16
CA ARG A 161 -38.01 -10.36 -6.87
C ARG A 161 -39.38 -9.90 -7.34
N GLY A 162 -39.77 -10.40 -8.51
CA GLY A 162 -41.02 -10.08 -9.18
C GLY A 162 -42.16 -10.02 -8.17
N VAL A 163 -42.92 -8.93 -8.25
CA VAL A 163 -44.21 -8.82 -7.58
C VAL A 163 -45.02 -10.03 -8.01
N PRO A 164 -45.38 -10.96 -7.10
CA PRO A 164 -46.19 -12.11 -7.50
C PRO A 164 -47.55 -11.63 -7.99
N ALA A 165 -47.96 -12.24 -9.09
CA ALA A 165 -49.22 -12.01 -9.78
C ALA A 165 -50.43 -12.04 -8.84
N GLY A 166 -51.38 -11.15 -9.18
CA GLY A 166 -52.83 -11.38 -9.05
C GLY A 166 -53.32 -12.01 -7.77
N ARG A 167 -53.74 -11.16 -6.81
CA ARG A 167 -54.74 -11.56 -5.83
C ARG A 167 -56.08 -11.73 -6.57
N VAL A 168 -56.37 -12.94 -7.03
CA VAL A 168 -57.70 -13.35 -7.52
C VAL A 168 -58.65 -13.35 -6.30
N PRO A 169 -59.79 -12.64 -6.33
CA PRO A 169 -60.75 -12.68 -5.24
C PRO A 169 -61.42 -14.06 -5.13
N PRO A 170 -61.76 -14.54 -3.92
CA PRO A 170 -62.33 -15.86 -3.75
C PRO A 170 -63.73 -15.98 -4.36
N GLN A 171 -63.93 -17.07 -5.11
CA GLN A 171 -65.20 -17.53 -5.65
C GLN A 171 -66.21 -17.77 -4.53
N ARG A 172 -67.37 -17.12 -4.63
CA ARG A 172 -68.53 -17.28 -3.74
C ARG A 172 -69.18 -18.63 -4.04
N SER A 173 -68.71 -19.69 -3.37
CA SER A 173 -69.39 -20.99 -3.43
C SER A 173 -70.56 -20.99 -2.46
N ALA A 174 -71.70 -21.42 -2.98
CA ALA A 174 -73.01 -21.44 -2.37
C ALA A 174 -73.06 -22.21 -1.04
N THR A 175 -73.84 -21.70 -0.11
CA THR A 175 -74.45 -22.51 0.95
C THR A 175 -75.93 -22.68 0.59
N LEU A 176 -76.27 -23.85 0.05
CA LEU A 176 -77.60 -24.43 0.20
C LEU A 176 -77.84 -24.59 1.71
N HIS A 177 -78.99 -24.16 2.20
CA HIS A 177 -79.49 -24.62 3.50
C HIS A 177 -80.90 -25.20 3.29
N PRO A 178 -81.21 -26.39 3.84
CA PRO A 178 -82.54 -26.97 3.83
C PRO A 178 -83.54 -26.15 4.65
#